data_AF-A0A0N1C2I8-F1
#
_entry.id   AF-A0A0N1C2I8-F1
#
_cell.length_a   1.000
_cell.length_b   1.000
_cell.length_c   1.000
_cell.angle_alpha   90.00
_cell.angle_beta   90.00
_cell.angle_gamma   90.00
#
_symmetry.space_group_name_H-M   'P 1'
#
loop_
_entity.id
_entity.type
_entity.pdbx_description
1 polymer ?
#
loop_
_entity_poly.entity_id
_entity_poly.type
_entity_poly.pdbx_seq_one_letter_code
_entity_poly.pdbx_strand_id
1 'polypeptide(L)'
;MCERPVQAGYKPMINQAVIQTLVDFIGRQLATLMPHDKADWVAAMLAEANAIECPNEALGFTLGCLSTCIQERIREMEFQRKVIQSLMLIGLLGLGAIAAWSSIGVWRVHAPAGIVFVGLAVVYIASAMIAFFLGSRALAVTAGGMLGAAILLSAGLNANWASRAGLVNIQLFKALAIESIVIWGSIVAGSLYLLHLAKRDSRVVD
;
A
#
# COMPACT_ATOMS: atom_id res chain seq x y z
N MET A 1 31.53 7.51 32.16
CA MET A 1 32.98 7.69 32.36
C MET A 1 33.64 7.48 31.01
N CYS A 2 34.00 8.57 30.31
CA CYS A 2 34.83 8.45 29.12
C CYS A 2 36.20 7.96 29.59
N GLU A 3 36.48 6.66 29.45
CA GLU A 3 37.81 6.11 29.73
C GLU A 3 38.80 6.89 28.87
N ARG A 4 39.68 7.69 29.51
CA ARG A 4 40.74 8.40 28.79
C ARG A 4 41.64 7.34 28.19
N PRO A 5 41.73 7.20 26.85
CA PRO A 5 42.61 6.22 26.27
C PRO A 5 44.05 6.62 26.56
N VAL A 6 44.79 5.67 27.12
CA VAL A 6 46.24 5.72 27.29
C VAL A 6 46.86 6.02 25.93
N GLN A 7 47.59 7.13 25.87
CA GLN A 7 48.17 7.69 24.65
C GLN A 7 49.25 6.76 24.08
N ALA A 8 49.10 6.33 22.82
CA ALA A 8 50.23 6.08 21.93
C ALA A 8 49.77 6.11 20.46
N GLY A 9 50.21 7.14 19.72
CA GLY A 9 50.29 7.11 18.25
C GLY A 9 49.00 7.38 17.48
N TYR A 10 48.83 8.65 17.08
CA TYR A 10 47.94 9.10 15.99
C TYR A 10 46.43 8.89 16.21
N LYS A 11 45.80 9.77 17.00
CA LYS A 11 44.34 9.93 17.02
C LYS A 11 43.92 10.87 15.88
N PRO A 12 43.09 10.46 14.91
CA PRO A 12 42.48 11.41 14.00
C PRO A 12 41.61 12.38 14.84
N MET A 13 42.03 13.63 14.93
CA MET A 13 41.20 14.72 15.45
C MET A 13 40.08 14.98 14.43
N ILE A 14 39.07 14.11 14.41
CA ILE A 14 37.78 14.55 13.89
C ILE A 14 37.34 15.69 14.82
N ASN A 15 37.25 16.88 14.24
CA ASN A 15 36.97 18.09 14.98
C ASN A 15 35.63 17.92 15.72
N GLN A 16 35.61 18.13 17.04
CA GLN A 16 34.42 18.04 17.88
C GLN A 16 33.27 18.88 17.32
N ALA A 17 33.58 20.03 16.72
CA ALA A 17 32.60 20.87 16.04
C ALA A 17 31.93 20.17 14.84
N VAL A 18 32.69 19.34 14.10
CA VAL A 18 32.14 18.55 12.96
C VAL A 18 31.19 17.47 13.46
N ILE A 19 31.56 16.77 14.54
CA ILE A 19 30.69 15.74 15.14
C ILE A 19 29.40 16.37 15.66
N GLN A 20 29.48 17.51 16.34
CA GLN A 20 28.31 18.23 16.82
C GLN A 20 27.41 18.70 15.66
N THR A 21 28.02 19.21 14.58
CA THR A 21 27.28 19.60 13.38
C THR A 21 26.56 18.41 12.75
N LEU A 22 27.16 17.21 12.76
CA LEU A 22 26.52 15.99 12.29
C LEU A 22 25.36 15.56 13.18
N VAL A 23 25.51 15.63 14.51
CA VAL A 23 24.43 15.35 15.46
C VAL A 23 23.24 16.28 15.21
N ASP A 24 23.49 17.59 15.10
CA ASP A 24 22.44 18.58 14.84
C ASP A 24 21.77 18.36 13.47
N PHE A 25 22.56 18.03 12.45
CA PHE A 25 22.06 17.74 11.12
C PHE A 25 21.14 16.50 11.13
N ILE A 26 21.60 15.38 11.71
CA ILE A 26 20.83 14.14 11.78
C ILE A 26 19.56 14.34 12.63
N GLY A 27 19.67 15.03 13.76
CA GLY A 27 18.53 15.35 14.62
C GLY A 27 17.43 16.14 13.89
N ARG A 28 17.82 17.09 13.03
CA ARG A 28 16.85 17.83 12.19
C ARG A 28 16.23 16.95 11.10
N GLN A 29 16.98 16.02 10.52
CA GLN A 29 16.44 15.09 9.51
C GLN A 29 15.46 14.09 10.12
N LEU A 30 15.64 13.70 11.39
CA LEU A 30 14.75 12.77 12.11
C LEU A 30 13.30 13.24 12.19
N ALA A 31 13.06 14.56 12.25
CA ALA A 31 11.72 15.14 12.19
C ALA A 31 10.94 14.76 10.93
N THR A 32 11.65 14.54 9.81
CA THR A 32 11.03 14.16 8.53
C THR A 32 10.77 12.66 8.42
N LEU A 33 11.46 11.87 9.25
CA LEU A 33 11.37 10.41 9.26
C LEU A 33 10.25 9.88 10.15
N MET A 34 9.99 10.54 11.29
CA MET A 34 8.94 10.09 12.20
C MET A 34 7.52 10.35 11.69
N PRO A 35 6.58 9.43 11.97
CA PRO A 35 5.19 9.60 11.59
C PRO A 35 4.40 10.55 12.50
N HIS A 36 4.69 10.54 13.82
CA HIS A 36 3.94 11.27 14.85
C HIS A 36 4.88 12.03 15.81
N ASP A 37 4.36 13.05 16.49
CA ASP A 37 5.00 13.79 17.60
C ASP A 37 6.44 14.28 17.34
N LYS A 38 6.66 14.75 16.10
CA LYS A 38 7.97 15.08 15.53
C LYS A 38 8.76 16.12 16.33
N ALA A 39 8.09 17.14 16.85
CA ALA A 39 8.77 18.29 17.46
C ALA A 39 9.29 17.95 18.86
N ASP A 40 8.45 17.34 19.70
CA ASP A 40 8.78 17.05 21.09
C ASP A 40 9.85 15.97 21.20
N TRP A 41 9.76 14.93 20.36
CA TRP A 41 10.77 13.87 20.36
C TRP A 41 12.12 14.35 19.80
N VAL A 42 12.13 15.17 18.75
CA VAL A 42 13.40 15.73 18.23
C VAL A 42 14.03 16.67 19.25
N ALA A 43 13.22 17.47 19.96
CA ALA A 43 13.70 18.31 21.04
C ALA A 43 14.30 17.47 22.19
N ALA A 44 13.63 16.39 22.60
CA ALA A 44 14.12 15.47 23.62
C ALA A 44 15.42 14.76 23.17
N MET A 45 15.46 14.26 21.93
CA MET A 45 16.64 13.59 21.37
C MET A 45 17.84 14.53 21.27
N LEU A 46 17.64 15.77 20.82
CA LEU A 46 18.71 16.77 20.78
C LEU A 46 19.16 17.17 22.19
N ALA A 47 18.23 17.27 23.15
CA ALA A 47 18.57 17.54 24.55
C ALA A 47 19.41 16.40 25.15
N GLU A 48 19.04 15.14 24.90
CA GLU A 48 19.81 13.97 25.33
C GLU A 48 21.18 13.89 24.63
N ALA A 49 21.24 14.10 23.31
CA ALA A 49 22.49 14.09 22.56
C ALA A 49 23.46 15.19 23.04
N ASN A 50 22.94 16.37 23.40
CA ASN A 50 23.73 17.48 23.95
C ASN A 50 24.18 17.24 25.39
N ALA A 51 23.50 16.37 26.14
CA ALA A 51 23.89 15.98 27.50
C ALA A 51 25.04 14.95 27.50
N ILE A 52 25.30 14.28 26.38
CA ILE A 52 26.39 13.31 26.25
C ILE A 52 27.72 14.03 26.04
N GLU A 53 28.58 14.01 27.06
CA GLU A 53 29.88 14.71 27.05
C GLU A 53 30.85 14.22 25.97
N CYS A 54 30.76 12.94 25.57
CA CYS A 54 31.66 12.31 24.62
C CYS A 54 31.06 12.40 23.20
N PRO A 55 31.66 13.16 22.25
CA PRO A 55 31.05 13.42 20.95
C PRO A 55 30.76 12.16 20.13
N ASN A 56 31.64 11.15 20.22
CA ASN A 56 31.45 9.88 19.54
C ASN A 56 30.26 9.08 20.09
N GLU A 57 30.01 9.16 21.40
CA GLU A 57 28.86 8.53 22.04
C GLU A 57 27.57 9.29 21.67
N ALA A 58 27.61 10.62 21.62
CA ALA A 58 26.50 11.45 21.17
C ALA A 58 26.11 11.14 19.71
N LEU A 59 27.10 10.97 18.84
CA LEU A 59 26.90 10.54 17.47
C LEU A 59 26.34 9.12 17.39
N GLY A 60 26.90 8.18 18.17
CA GLY A 60 26.41 6.80 18.23
C GLY A 60 24.96 6.71 18.70
N PHE A 61 24.60 7.48 19.74
CA PHE A 61 23.23 7.64 20.22
C PHE A 61 22.31 8.18 19.11
N THR A 62 22.70 9.27 18.47
CA THR A 62 21.91 9.91 17.39
C THR A 62 21.71 8.97 16.20
N LEU A 63 22.72 8.17 15.84
CA LEU A 63 22.61 7.15 14.80
C LEU A 63 21.69 5.98 15.21
N GLY A 64 21.71 5.58 16.48
CA GLY A 64 20.78 4.59 17.03
C GLY A 64 19.32 5.07 16.98
N CYS A 65 19.10 6.33 17.34
CA CYS A 65 17.82 7.04 17.18
C CYS A 65 17.37 7.03 15.71
N LEU A 66 18.26 7.40 14.78
CA LEU A 66 17.98 7.37 13.34
C LEU A 66 17.57 5.97 12.85
N SER A 67 18.35 4.94 13.22
CA SER A 67 18.05 3.55 12.86
C SER A 67 16.68 3.11 13.39
N THR A 68 16.34 3.48 14.62
CA THR A 68 15.05 3.14 15.24
C THR A 68 13.89 3.82 14.50
N CYS A 69 14.02 5.11 14.17
CA CYS A 69 13.01 5.81 13.39
C CYS A 69 12.82 5.23 11.99
N ILE A 70 13.91 4.82 11.32
CA ILE A 70 13.83 4.12 10.03
C ILE A 70 13.08 2.80 10.16
N GLN A 71 13.41 1.98 11.17
CA GLN A 71 12.74 0.70 11.41
C GLN A 71 11.24 0.87 11.72
N GLU A 72 10.89 1.86 12.54
CA GLU A 72 9.50 2.11 12.89
C GLU A 72 8.70 2.61 11.68
N ARG A 73 9.29 3.48 10.85
CA ARG A 73 8.68 3.91 9.59
C ARG A 73 8.47 2.72 8.63
N ILE A 74 9.45 1.82 8.51
CA ILE A 74 9.32 0.61 7.69
C ILE A 74 8.16 -0.26 8.22
N ARG A 75 8.07 -0.47 9.53
CA ARG A 75 6.98 -1.23 10.16
C ARG A 75 5.61 -0.62 9.92
N GLU A 76 5.48 0.70 10.03
CA GLU A 76 4.21 1.38 9.77
C GLU A 76 3.79 1.23 8.30
N MET A 77 4.72 1.40 7.36
CA MET A 77 4.42 1.22 5.94
C MET A 77 4.06 -0.24 5.61
N GLU A 78 4.74 -1.21 6.21
CA GLU A 78 4.35 -2.63 6.11
C GLU A 78 2.97 -2.89 6.69
N PHE A 79 2.64 -2.27 7.83
CA PHE A 79 1.33 -2.37 8.45
C PHE A 79 0.25 -1.77 7.54
N GLN A 80 0.43 -0.55 7.04
CA GLN A 80 -0.49 0.09 6.08
C GLN A 80 -0.70 -0.78 4.84
N ARG A 81 0.39 -1.35 4.29
CA ARG A 81 0.33 -2.27 3.16
C ARG A 81 -0.50 -3.51 3.48
N LYS A 82 -0.28 -4.17 4.62
CA LYS A 82 -1.02 -5.36 5.05
C LYS A 82 -2.50 -5.04 5.30
N VAL A 83 -2.81 -3.89 5.89
CA VAL A 83 -4.18 -3.42 6.13
C VAL A 83 -4.92 -3.22 4.81
N ILE A 84 -4.34 -2.46 3.87
CA ILE A 84 -4.97 -2.22 2.57
C ILE A 84 -5.16 -3.55 1.81
N GLN A 85 -4.16 -4.44 1.81
CA GLN A 85 -4.29 -5.75 1.17
C GLN A 85 -5.42 -6.59 1.79
N SER A 86 -5.57 -6.55 3.12
CA SER A 86 -6.64 -7.25 3.83
C SER A 86 -8.02 -6.67 3.51
N LEU A 87 -8.14 -5.34 3.48
CA LEU A 87 -9.38 -4.65 3.09
C LEU A 87 -9.80 -4.98 1.65
N MET A 88 -8.86 -5.00 0.71
CA MET A 88 -9.13 -5.38 -0.67
C MET A 88 -9.62 -6.83 -0.78
N LEU A 89 -8.98 -7.74 -0.05
CA LEU A 89 -9.38 -9.15 -0.01
C LEU A 89 -10.79 -9.33 0.56
N ILE A 90 -11.08 -8.69 1.70
CA ILE A 90 -12.41 -8.72 2.32
C ILE A 90 -13.45 -8.12 1.38
N GLY A 91 -13.14 -7.00 0.72
CA GLY A 91 -14.01 -6.35 -0.25
C GLY A 91 -14.36 -7.26 -1.43
N LEU A 92 -13.36 -7.92 -2.03
CA LEU A 92 -13.56 -8.86 -3.14
C LEU A 92 -14.37 -10.08 -2.72
N LEU A 93 -14.10 -10.67 -1.55
CA LEU A 93 -14.89 -11.78 -1.02
C LEU A 93 -16.33 -11.37 -0.73
N GLY A 94 -16.54 -10.18 -0.16
CA GLY A 94 -17.87 -9.61 0.08
C GLY A 94 -18.66 -9.43 -1.21
N LEU A 95 -18.04 -8.85 -2.25
CA LEU A 95 -18.66 -8.71 -3.57
C LEU A 95 -18.96 -10.07 -4.20
N GLY A 96 -18.07 -11.06 -4.04
CA GLY A 96 -18.31 -12.42 -4.49
C GLY A 96 -19.52 -13.07 -3.80
N ALA A 97 -19.64 -12.91 -2.48
CA ALA A 97 -20.76 -13.42 -1.71
C ALA A 97 -22.09 -12.75 -2.10
N ILE A 98 -22.10 -11.42 -2.27
CA ILE A 98 -23.28 -10.67 -2.74
C ILE A 98 -23.69 -11.13 -4.13
N ALA A 99 -22.75 -11.28 -5.07
CA ALA A 99 -23.04 -11.75 -6.42
C ALA A 99 -23.61 -13.18 -6.40
N ALA A 100 -23.03 -14.08 -5.60
CA ALA A 100 -23.54 -15.44 -5.43
C ALA A 100 -24.95 -15.46 -4.84
N TRP A 101 -25.21 -14.65 -3.80
CA TRP A 101 -26.54 -14.52 -3.21
C TRP A 101 -27.57 -13.98 -4.21
N SER A 102 -27.23 -12.91 -4.92
CA SER A 102 -28.08 -12.33 -5.97
C SER A 102 -28.37 -13.31 -7.10
N SER A 103 -27.40 -14.19 -7.43
CA SER A 103 -27.59 -15.22 -8.45
C SER A 103 -28.75 -16.15 -8.13
N ILE A 104 -28.95 -16.54 -6.85
CA ILE A 104 -30.04 -17.45 -6.45
C ILE A 104 -31.41 -16.83 -6.71
N GLY A 105 -31.58 -15.55 -6.39
CA GLY A 105 -32.81 -14.81 -6.64
C GLY A 105 -33.07 -14.61 -8.14
N VAL A 106 -32.04 -14.16 -8.86
CA VAL A 106 -32.16 -13.87 -10.30
C VAL A 106 -32.34 -15.15 -11.12
N TRP A 107 -31.69 -16.26 -10.78
CA TRP A 107 -31.77 -17.52 -11.52
C TRP A 107 -33.20 -18.05 -11.64
N ARG A 108 -34.00 -17.89 -10.57
CA ARG A 108 -35.41 -18.30 -10.54
C ARG A 108 -36.29 -17.52 -11.51
N VAL A 109 -35.92 -16.26 -11.79
CA VAL A 109 -36.69 -15.35 -12.66
C VAL A 109 -36.14 -15.34 -14.08
N HIS A 110 -34.81 -15.37 -14.23
CA HIS A 110 -34.11 -15.30 -15.50
C HIS A 110 -32.73 -15.99 -15.43
N ALA A 111 -32.71 -17.27 -15.80
CA ALA A 111 -31.51 -18.11 -15.74
C ALA A 111 -30.27 -17.51 -16.46
N PRO A 112 -30.36 -16.89 -17.65
CA PRO A 112 -29.19 -16.30 -18.32
C PRO A 112 -28.50 -15.21 -17.49
N ALA A 113 -29.26 -14.32 -16.84
CA ALA A 113 -28.68 -13.32 -15.95
C ALA A 113 -28.10 -13.96 -14.69
N GLY A 114 -28.76 -14.99 -14.15
CA GLY A 114 -28.24 -15.77 -13.01
C GLY A 114 -26.85 -16.34 -13.27
N ILE A 115 -26.59 -16.87 -14.47
CA ILE A 115 -25.27 -17.38 -14.89
C ILE A 115 -24.21 -16.27 -14.83
N VAL A 116 -24.55 -15.06 -15.27
CA VAL A 116 -23.61 -13.92 -15.23
C VAL A 116 -23.23 -13.56 -13.80
N PHE A 117 -24.20 -13.56 -12.86
CA PHE A 117 -23.91 -13.31 -11.44
C PHE A 117 -23.03 -14.41 -10.82
N VAL A 118 -23.25 -15.68 -11.17
CA VAL A 118 -22.35 -16.78 -10.75
C VAL A 118 -20.95 -16.56 -11.30
N GLY A 119 -20.83 -16.20 -12.59
CA GLY A 119 -19.55 -15.89 -13.21
C GLY A 119 -18.81 -14.76 -12.50
N LEU A 120 -19.51 -13.66 -12.18
CA LEU A 120 -18.95 -12.54 -11.42
C LEU A 120 -18.48 -12.98 -10.03
N ALA A 121 -19.28 -13.80 -9.33
CA ALA A 121 -18.89 -14.32 -8.02
C ALA A 121 -17.58 -15.12 -8.08
N VAL A 122 -17.45 -16.00 -9.07
CA VAL A 122 -16.22 -16.79 -9.30
C VAL A 122 -15.05 -15.87 -9.61
N VAL A 123 -15.22 -14.86 -10.47
CA VAL A 123 -14.15 -13.92 -10.82
C VAL A 123 -13.69 -13.12 -9.60
N TYR A 124 -14.60 -12.64 -8.75
CA TYR A 124 -14.24 -11.91 -7.54
C TYR A 124 -13.47 -12.79 -6.55
N ILE A 125 -13.93 -14.02 -6.31
CA ILE A 125 -13.26 -14.98 -5.41
C ILE A 125 -11.88 -15.36 -5.96
N ALA A 126 -11.79 -15.70 -7.25
CA ALA A 126 -10.52 -16.05 -7.89
C ALA A 126 -9.54 -14.86 -7.83
N SER A 127 -10.02 -13.64 -8.06
CA SER A 127 -9.20 -12.43 -7.97
C SER A 127 -8.70 -12.19 -6.53
N ALA A 128 -9.53 -12.45 -5.52
CA ALA A 128 -9.13 -12.39 -4.12
C ALA A 128 -8.03 -13.41 -3.81
N MET A 129 -8.15 -14.64 -4.30
CA MET A 129 -7.13 -15.68 -4.13
C MET A 129 -5.83 -15.31 -4.83
N ILE A 130 -5.90 -14.82 -6.08
CA ILE A 130 -4.73 -14.35 -6.83
C ILE A 130 -4.04 -13.22 -6.08
N ALA A 131 -4.80 -12.24 -5.58
CA ALA A 131 -4.25 -11.13 -4.80
C ALA A 131 -3.57 -11.59 -3.52
N PHE A 132 -4.11 -12.64 -2.87
CA PHE A 132 -3.53 -13.23 -1.67
C PHE A 132 -2.19 -13.93 -1.96
N PHE A 133 -2.14 -14.78 -2.99
CA PHE A 133 -0.95 -15.60 -3.27
C PHE A 133 0.14 -14.89 -4.07
N LEU A 134 -0.22 -14.08 -5.05
CA LEU A 134 0.72 -13.47 -6.00
C LEU A 134 1.01 -11.97 -5.69
N GLY A 135 0.31 -11.42 -4.69
CA GLY A 135 0.52 -10.05 -4.22
C GLY A 135 -0.11 -8.96 -5.09
N SER A 136 0.23 -7.69 -4.80
CA SER A 136 -0.43 -6.51 -5.36
C SER A 136 -0.22 -6.31 -6.86
N ARG A 137 0.90 -6.79 -7.43
CA ARG A 137 1.16 -6.72 -8.87
C ARG A 137 0.19 -7.56 -9.67
N ALA A 138 -0.02 -8.82 -9.25
CA ALA A 138 -0.97 -9.71 -9.92
C ALA A 138 -2.39 -9.16 -9.84
N LEU A 139 -2.76 -8.59 -8.68
CA LEU A 139 -4.06 -7.93 -8.53
C LEU A 139 -4.24 -6.74 -9.48
N ALA A 140 -3.22 -5.89 -9.65
CA ALA A 140 -3.27 -4.78 -10.59
C ALA A 140 -3.49 -5.24 -12.04
N VAL A 141 -2.81 -6.32 -12.44
CA VAL A 141 -2.93 -6.90 -13.78
C VAL A 141 -4.32 -7.52 -13.98
N THR A 142 -4.78 -8.34 -13.04
CA THR A 142 -6.11 -8.96 -13.10
C THR A 142 -7.22 -7.92 -13.12
N ALA A 143 -7.15 -6.92 -12.23
CA ALA A 143 -8.13 -5.84 -12.17
C ALA A 143 -8.09 -4.98 -13.45
N GLY A 144 -6.91 -4.70 -14.00
CA GLY A 144 -6.77 -4.01 -15.28
C GLY A 144 -7.39 -4.78 -16.44
N GLY A 145 -7.18 -6.09 -16.49
CA GLY A 145 -7.81 -6.97 -17.49
C GLY A 145 -9.33 -6.98 -17.38
N MET A 146 -9.88 -7.11 -16.16
CA MET A 146 -11.32 -7.08 -15.92
C MET A 146 -11.94 -5.71 -16.21
N LEU A 147 -11.25 -4.62 -15.88
CA LEU A 147 -11.66 -3.27 -16.24
C LEU A 147 -11.75 -3.11 -17.77
N GLY A 148 -10.73 -3.57 -18.49
CA GLY A 148 -10.73 -3.58 -19.96
C GLY A 148 -11.90 -4.38 -20.53
N ALA A 149 -12.15 -5.58 -19.99
CA ALA A 149 -13.29 -6.40 -20.39
C ALA A 149 -14.64 -5.71 -20.12
N ALA A 150 -14.80 -5.05 -18.97
CA ALA A 150 -16.01 -4.32 -18.61
C ALA A 150 -16.25 -3.10 -19.53
N ILE A 151 -15.20 -2.37 -19.89
CA ILE A 151 -15.27 -1.25 -20.84
C ILE A 151 -15.68 -1.75 -22.22
N LEU A 152 -15.05 -2.81 -22.72
CA LEU A 152 -15.39 -3.41 -24.01
C LEU A 152 -16.82 -3.93 -24.04
N LEU A 153 -17.27 -4.59 -22.97
CA LEU A 153 -18.65 -5.05 -22.83
C LEU A 153 -19.63 -3.87 -22.85
N SER A 154 -19.36 -2.81 -22.09
CA SER A 154 -20.18 -1.59 -22.06
C SER A 154 -20.27 -0.92 -23.45
N ALA A 155 -19.14 -0.83 -24.16
CA ALA A 155 -19.10 -0.30 -25.53
C ALA A 155 -19.93 -1.16 -26.50
N GLY A 156 -19.80 -2.49 -26.43
CA GLY A 156 -20.58 -3.42 -27.26
C GLY A 156 -22.09 -3.38 -26.98
N LEU A 157 -22.47 -3.23 -25.70
CA LEU A 157 -23.86 -3.05 -25.28
C LEU A 157 -24.44 -1.73 -25.79
N ASN A 158 -23.63 -0.66 -25.88
CA ASN A 158 -24.05 0.62 -26.44
C ASN A 158 -24.12 0.61 -27.97
N ALA A 159 -23.32 -0.21 -28.64
CA ALA A 159 -23.38 -0.41 -30.09
C ALA A 159 -24.56 -1.28 -30.56
N ASN A 160 -25.52 -1.60 -29.67
CA ASN A 160 -26.68 -2.47 -29.95
C ASN A 160 -26.31 -3.89 -30.44
N TRP A 161 -25.11 -4.38 -30.12
CA TRP A 161 -24.71 -5.74 -30.49
C TRP A 161 -25.54 -6.79 -29.73
N ALA A 162 -25.90 -6.47 -28.48
CA ALA A 162 -26.70 -7.34 -27.62
C ALA A 162 -28.17 -7.50 -28.06
N SER A 163 -28.77 -6.47 -28.68
CA SER A 163 -30.13 -6.61 -29.23
C SER A 163 -30.15 -7.57 -30.41
N ARG A 164 -29.08 -7.63 -31.20
CA ARG A 164 -28.90 -8.62 -32.29
C ARG A 164 -28.68 -10.03 -31.78
N ALA A 165 -28.10 -10.18 -30.59
CA ALA A 165 -27.85 -11.47 -29.94
C ALA A 165 -29.08 -12.03 -29.19
N GLY A 166 -30.23 -11.35 -29.22
CA GLY A 166 -31.45 -11.80 -28.54
C GLY A 166 -31.37 -11.71 -27.00
N LEU A 167 -30.45 -10.91 -26.46
CA LEU A 167 -30.35 -10.72 -25.01
C LEU A 167 -31.53 -9.90 -24.50
N VAL A 168 -32.36 -10.53 -23.67
CA VAL A 168 -33.47 -9.89 -22.98
C VAL A 168 -32.91 -9.08 -21.80
N ASN A 169 -33.43 -7.87 -21.59
CA ASN A 169 -33.07 -6.97 -20.48
C ASN A 169 -31.68 -6.30 -20.58
N ILE A 170 -31.42 -5.62 -21.71
CA ILE A 170 -30.19 -4.86 -21.99
C ILE A 170 -29.87 -3.83 -20.89
N GLN A 171 -30.89 -3.23 -20.27
CA GLN A 171 -30.69 -2.21 -19.22
C GLN A 171 -29.97 -2.79 -18.00
N LEU A 172 -30.31 -4.03 -17.59
CA LEU A 172 -29.63 -4.72 -16.50
C LEU A 172 -28.15 -4.92 -16.81
N PHE A 173 -27.84 -5.41 -18.02
CA PHE A 173 -26.45 -5.64 -18.43
C PHE A 173 -25.65 -4.35 -18.55
N LYS A 174 -26.27 -3.25 -18.98
CA LYS A 174 -25.63 -1.93 -19.01
C LYS A 174 -25.31 -1.43 -17.60
N ALA A 175 -26.26 -1.53 -16.68
CA ALA A 175 -26.04 -1.17 -15.27
C ALA A 175 -24.89 -1.99 -14.67
N LEU A 176 -24.93 -3.31 -14.86
CA LEU A 176 -23.91 -4.23 -14.36
C LEU A 176 -22.51 -3.94 -14.93
N ALA A 177 -22.43 -3.59 -16.22
CA ALA A 177 -21.17 -3.21 -16.85
C ALA A 177 -20.61 -1.91 -16.26
N ILE A 178 -21.46 -0.90 -16.03
CA ILE A 178 -21.05 0.37 -15.41
C ILE A 178 -20.58 0.14 -13.97
N GLU A 179 -21.35 -0.61 -13.17
CA GLU A 179 -20.96 -0.97 -11.79
C GLU A 179 -19.63 -1.72 -11.77
N SER A 180 -19.43 -2.66 -12.71
CA SER A 180 -18.17 -3.38 -12.87
C SER A 180 -17.00 -2.44 -13.19
N ILE A 181 -17.19 -1.45 -14.07
CA ILE A 181 -16.15 -0.45 -14.37
C ILE A 181 -15.77 0.33 -13.12
N VAL A 182 -16.74 0.76 -12.31
CA VAL A 182 -16.49 1.50 -11.07
C VAL A 182 -15.73 0.63 -10.06
N ILE A 183 -16.18 -0.60 -9.84
CA ILE A 183 -15.55 -1.55 -8.92
C ILE A 183 -14.12 -1.85 -9.36
N TRP A 184 -13.91 -2.32 -10.59
CA TRP A 184 -12.57 -2.65 -11.07
C TRP A 184 -11.66 -1.43 -11.19
N GLY A 185 -12.21 -0.26 -11.56
CA GLY A 185 -11.48 1.01 -11.56
C GLY A 185 -10.95 1.38 -10.18
N SER A 186 -11.78 1.24 -9.14
CA SER A 186 -11.35 1.48 -7.75
C SER A 186 -10.27 0.50 -7.30
N ILE A 187 -10.36 -0.78 -7.68
CA ILE A 187 -9.38 -1.81 -7.37
C ILE A 187 -8.05 -1.53 -8.09
N VAL A 188 -8.08 -1.13 -9.36
CA VAL A 188 -6.89 -0.72 -10.12
C VAL A 188 -6.23 0.48 -9.45
N ALA A 189 -7.00 1.52 -9.10
CA ALA A 189 -6.49 2.70 -8.42
C ALA A 189 -5.82 2.35 -7.07
N GLY A 190 -6.48 1.52 -6.24
CA GLY A 190 -5.92 1.02 -4.99
C GLY A 190 -4.65 0.18 -5.18
N SER A 191 -4.63 -0.67 -6.21
CA SER A 191 -3.45 -1.49 -6.54
C SER A 191 -2.27 -0.65 -7.01
N LEU A 192 -2.52 0.38 -7.83
CA LEU A 192 -1.50 1.32 -8.27
C LEU A 192 -0.97 2.16 -7.11
N TYR A 193 -1.83 2.55 -6.18
CA TYR A 193 -1.44 3.23 -4.95
C TYR A 193 -0.50 2.36 -4.10
N LEU A 194 -0.84 1.08 -3.91
CA LEU A 194 0.05 0.11 -3.23
C LEU A 194 1.40 -0.07 -3.94
N LEU A 195 1.42 -0.12 -5.26
CA LEU A 195 2.65 -0.19 -6.04
C LEU A 195 3.49 1.10 -5.91
N HIS A 196 2.83 2.25 -5.82
CA HIS A 196 3.49 3.53 -5.59
C HIS A 196 4.15 3.57 -4.21
N LEU A 197 3.47 3.09 -3.17
CA LEU A 197 4.03 2.96 -1.82
C LEU A 197 5.26 2.02 -1.84
N ALA A 198 5.13 0.83 -2.43
CA ALA A 198 6.26 -0.11 -2.54
C ALA A 198 7.46 0.45 -3.32
N LYS A 199 7.23 1.30 -4.33
CA LYS A 199 8.30 1.98 -5.07
C LYS A 199 8.95 3.13 -4.29
N ARG A 200 8.24 3.74 -3.34
CA ARG A 200 8.85 4.71 -2.42
C ARG A 200 9.80 4.01 -1.47
N ASP A 201 9.41 2.83 -0.96
CA ASP A 201 10.24 2.04 -0.05
C ASP A 201 11.61 1.71 -0.65
N SER A 202 11.65 1.27 -1.92
CA SER A 202 12.90 0.88 -2.57
C SER A 202 13.89 2.03 -2.75
N ARG A 203 13.43 3.28 -2.79
CA ARG A 203 14.32 4.45 -2.98
C ARG A 203 14.93 4.99 -1.69
N VAL A 204 14.47 4.52 -0.53
CA VAL A 204 15.03 4.95 0.77
C VAL A 204 16.23 4.09 1.17
N VAL A 205 16.39 2.93 0.52
CA VAL A 205 17.44 1.95 0.83
C VAL A 205 18.69 2.13 -0.06
N ASP A 206 18.56 2.83 -1.19
CA ASP A 206 19.65 3.17 -2.13
C ASP A 206 20.26 4.55 -1.80
#